data_AF-A0A067CUA5-F1
#
_entry.id   AF-A0A067CUA5-F1
#
_cell.length_a   1.000
_cell.length_b   1.000
_cell.length_c   1.000
_cell.angle_alpha   90.00
_cell.angle_beta   90.00
_cell.angle_gamma   90.00
#
_symmetry.space_group_name_H-M   'P 1'
#
loop_
_entity.id
_entity.type
_entity.pdbx_description
1 polymer ?
#
loop_
_entity_poly.entity_id
_entity_poly.type
_entity_poly.pdbx_seq_one_letter_code
_entity_poly.pdbx_strand_id
1 'polypeptide(L)'
;MHLRYLLLLLSGATLGLACSRLSDASNPMNRTLSDVPYMDAISLRTSYDRCLGSVDITALMNGLLGAATAEPTCQRAIADLVPMYSEYIWTSSGSSGDGSAMDDALDFTNAKAQKLCTTLLNVVPCLEKAIVPFVLKTINAGGCCTAALSDLATDFGAPIDVVVATLVRDLGNVLCSTQSPGFFNQGNQTCAYALAQSVLHAAVPVGRLVEAVAQLPTSEACKALVANAPFQMTQWRAMTPLFTAPYLPSTCVQPIDALISGVARWPWIQTTDMSKMLSASSCLSNPEEASQCLHLASGFASTCTYTTSLQLFTQALAPTKSSSSGSTTVSSVALIILSILYFYL
;
A
#
# COMPACT_ATOMS: atom_id res chain seq x y z
N MET A 1 -21.19 -29.79 42.83
CA MET A 1 -20.26 -29.43 41.74
C MET A 1 -20.76 -28.32 40.79
N HIS A 2 -21.99 -27.80 40.91
CA HIS A 2 -22.49 -26.77 39.98
C HIS A 2 -22.52 -25.32 40.50
N LEU A 3 -22.23 -25.07 41.78
CA LEU A 3 -22.24 -23.71 42.34
C LEU A 3 -20.90 -22.95 42.14
N ARG A 4 -19.78 -23.66 41.93
CA ARG A 4 -18.47 -23.06 41.63
C ARG A 4 -18.36 -22.57 40.17
N TYR A 5 -19.06 -23.20 39.24
CA TYR A 5 -19.15 -22.72 37.84
C TYR A 5 -20.06 -21.49 37.71
N LEU A 6 -21.13 -21.42 38.50
CA LEU A 6 -22.01 -20.25 38.51
C LEU A 6 -21.34 -19.02 39.15
N LEU A 7 -20.50 -19.20 40.18
CA LEU A 7 -19.74 -18.11 40.79
C LEU A 7 -18.57 -17.62 39.92
N LEU A 8 -17.97 -18.48 39.08
CA LEU A 8 -17.00 -18.07 38.04
C LEU A 8 -17.66 -17.33 36.87
N LEU A 9 -18.92 -17.65 36.56
CA LEU A 9 -19.73 -16.92 35.57
C LEU A 9 -20.31 -15.61 36.14
N LEU A 10 -20.57 -15.52 37.45
CA LEU A 10 -21.08 -14.32 38.13
C LEU A 10 -19.98 -13.35 38.62
N SER A 11 -18.72 -13.80 38.75
CA SER A 11 -17.57 -12.89 38.80
C SER A 11 -17.21 -12.30 37.43
N GLY A 12 -17.90 -12.73 36.36
CA GLY A 12 -17.64 -12.38 34.97
C GLY A 12 -18.21 -11.06 34.47
N ALA A 13 -18.82 -10.24 35.33
CA ALA A 13 -19.48 -8.98 34.91
C ALA A 13 -18.61 -7.72 35.09
N THR A 14 -17.43 -7.83 35.67
CA THR A 14 -16.35 -6.82 35.62
C THR A 14 -14.98 -7.50 35.57
N LEU A 15 -14.87 -8.63 34.84
CA LEU A 15 -13.56 -9.13 34.42
C LEU A 15 -13.00 -8.08 33.46
N GLY A 16 -12.13 -7.21 33.97
CA GLY A 16 -11.21 -6.48 33.12
C GLY A 16 -10.51 -7.52 32.26
N LEU A 17 -10.88 -7.58 30.97
CA LEU A 17 -10.16 -8.36 29.98
C LEU A 17 -8.70 -7.96 30.14
N ALA A 18 -7.88 -8.88 30.66
CA ALA A 18 -6.48 -8.62 30.88
C ALA A 18 -5.82 -8.56 29.51
N CYS A 19 -5.78 -7.36 28.94
CA CYS A 19 -5.19 -7.11 27.64
C CYS A 19 -3.70 -7.44 27.72
N SER A 20 -3.29 -8.46 26.97
CA SER A 20 -1.89 -8.84 26.89
C SER A 20 -1.16 -7.85 25.98
N ARG A 21 0.10 -7.58 26.29
CA ARG A 21 0.98 -6.76 25.44
C ARG A 21 1.59 -7.62 24.35
N LEU A 22 1.93 -7.00 23.24
CA LEU A 22 2.66 -7.68 22.17
C LEU A 22 4.05 -8.08 22.68
N SER A 23 4.67 -7.25 23.51
CA SER A 23 5.95 -7.57 24.17
C SER A 23 5.92 -8.76 25.15
N ASP A 24 4.75 -9.29 25.51
CA ASP A 24 4.67 -10.43 26.44
C ASP A 24 5.24 -11.70 25.79
N ALA A 25 6.14 -12.40 26.50
CA ALA A 25 6.85 -13.58 25.96
C ALA A 25 5.92 -14.76 25.59
N SER A 26 4.73 -14.83 26.19
CA SER A 26 3.71 -15.83 25.88
C SER A 26 2.81 -15.45 24.70
N ASN A 27 3.03 -14.29 24.09
CA ASN A 27 2.15 -13.78 23.05
C ASN A 27 2.42 -14.45 21.70
N PRO A 28 1.43 -15.16 21.10
CA PRO A 28 1.62 -15.80 19.80
C PRO A 28 1.82 -14.79 18.66
N MET A 29 1.30 -13.57 18.79
CA MET A 29 1.50 -12.50 17.80
C MET A 29 2.95 -12.01 17.81
N ASN A 30 3.60 -11.92 18.98
CA ASN A 30 5.01 -11.54 19.09
C ASN A 30 5.90 -12.50 18.30
N ARG A 31 5.65 -13.80 18.44
CA ARG A 31 6.39 -14.84 17.72
C ARG A 31 6.21 -14.75 16.21
N THR A 32 5.01 -14.39 15.77
CA THR A 32 4.71 -14.23 14.33
C THR A 32 5.37 -12.96 13.77
N LEU A 33 5.40 -11.88 14.56
CA LEU A 33 6.00 -10.61 14.16
C LEU A 33 7.52 -10.58 14.28
N SER A 34 8.12 -11.36 15.19
CA SER A 34 9.58 -11.51 15.29
C SER A 34 10.19 -12.17 14.05
N ASP A 35 9.39 -12.94 13.31
CA ASP A 35 9.81 -13.54 12.04
C ASP A 35 9.71 -12.54 10.87
N VAL A 36 9.11 -11.36 11.08
CA VAL A 36 9.06 -10.27 10.10
C VAL A 36 10.26 -9.36 10.35
N PRO A 37 11.26 -9.32 9.44
CA PRO A 37 12.40 -8.45 9.62
C PRO A 37 11.93 -6.98 9.71
N TYR A 38 12.64 -6.16 10.50
CA TYR A 38 12.44 -4.72 10.67
C TYR A 38 11.30 -4.24 11.61
N MET A 39 10.48 -5.14 12.18
CA MET A 39 9.47 -4.74 13.19
C MET A 39 10.09 -4.27 14.52
N ASP A 40 11.33 -4.66 14.82
CA ASP A 40 12.05 -4.26 16.04
C ASP A 40 12.36 -2.75 16.13
N ALA A 41 12.31 -2.03 15.00
CA ALA A 41 12.68 -0.61 14.94
C ALA A 41 11.50 0.34 15.25
N ILE A 42 10.26 -0.15 15.32
CA ILE A 42 9.07 0.68 15.47
C ILE A 42 8.59 0.63 16.93
N SER A 43 8.88 1.67 17.71
CA SER A 43 8.29 1.86 19.03
C SER A 43 6.79 2.16 18.89
N LEU A 44 5.96 1.12 18.94
CA LEU A 44 4.50 1.24 18.92
C LEU A 44 3.98 2.00 20.15
N ARG A 45 2.93 2.82 19.97
CA ARG A 45 2.19 3.38 21.12
C ARG A 45 1.66 2.25 21.99
N THR A 46 1.60 2.48 23.30
CA THR A 46 1.14 1.50 24.29
C THR A 46 -0.28 0.97 24.03
N SER A 47 -1.12 1.75 23.35
CA SER A 47 -2.47 1.34 22.93
C SER A 47 -2.41 0.27 21.83
N TYR A 48 -1.52 0.42 20.84
CA TYR A 48 -1.32 -0.55 19.76
C TYR A 48 -0.68 -1.84 20.26
N ASP A 49 0.35 -1.75 21.10
CA ASP A 49 1.02 -2.89 21.73
C ASP A 49 0.01 -3.78 22.49
N ARG A 50 -0.88 -3.17 23.29
CA ARG A 50 -1.94 -3.90 24.00
C ARG A 50 -3.02 -4.46 23.09
N CYS A 51 -3.41 -3.70 22.06
CA CYS A 51 -4.43 -4.17 21.13
C CYS A 51 -3.93 -5.40 20.36
N LEU A 52 -2.79 -5.29 19.67
CA LEU A 52 -2.19 -6.38 18.91
C LEU A 52 -1.90 -7.59 19.78
N GLY A 53 -1.42 -7.36 21.01
CA GLY A 53 -1.16 -8.43 21.95
C GLY A 53 -2.41 -9.16 22.43
N SER A 54 -3.60 -8.58 22.29
CA SER A 54 -4.87 -9.17 22.72
C SER A 54 -5.68 -9.80 21.58
N VAL A 55 -5.19 -9.75 20.33
CA VAL A 55 -5.86 -10.35 19.18
C VAL A 55 -5.54 -11.85 19.11
N ASP A 56 -6.59 -12.68 19.10
CA ASP A 56 -6.47 -14.10 18.76
C ASP A 56 -6.25 -14.26 17.26
N ILE A 57 -4.99 -14.43 16.86
CA ILE A 57 -4.59 -14.58 15.45
C ILE A 57 -5.21 -15.83 14.80
N THR A 58 -5.43 -16.90 15.56
CA THR A 58 -6.03 -18.14 15.03
C THR A 58 -7.50 -17.94 14.74
N ALA A 59 -8.24 -17.32 15.66
CA ALA A 59 -9.64 -16.94 15.43
C ALA A 59 -9.77 -15.93 14.28
N LEU A 60 -8.86 -14.95 14.21
CA LEU A 60 -8.81 -13.97 13.13
C LEU A 60 -8.61 -14.66 11.77
N MET A 61 -7.60 -15.53 11.62
CA MET A 61 -7.31 -16.19 10.35
C MET A 61 -8.43 -17.15 9.91
N ASN A 62 -8.98 -17.93 10.83
CA ASN A 62 -10.09 -18.84 10.53
C ASN A 62 -11.36 -18.08 10.14
N GLY A 63 -11.68 -17.01 10.87
CA GLY A 63 -12.85 -16.19 10.56
C GLY A 63 -12.66 -15.35 9.29
N LEU A 64 -11.43 -14.92 8.99
CA LEU A 64 -11.09 -14.20 7.76
C LEU A 64 -11.32 -15.08 6.53
N LEU A 65 -10.90 -16.35 6.60
CA LEU A 65 -11.20 -17.34 5.57
C LEU A 65 -12.71 -17.53 5.39
N GLY A 66 -13.46 -17.60 6.49
CA GLY A 66 -14.92 -17.65 6.48
C GLY A 66 -15.56 -16.42 5.82
N ALA A 67 -15.10 -15.22 6.18
CA ALA A 67 -15.59 -13.97 5.60
C ALA A 67 -15.27 -13.87 4.10
N ALA A 68 -14.04 -14.24 3.71
CA ALA A 68 -13.61 -14.26 2.31
C ALA A 68 -14.40 -15.28 1.47
N THR A 69 -14.73 -16.44 2.02
CA THR A 69 -15.51 -17.45 1.29
C THR A 69 -17.01 -17.13 1.27
N ALA A 70 -17.52 -16.34 2.21
CA ALA A 70 -18.91 -15.90 2.22
C ALA A 70 -19.21 -14.79 1.20
N GLU A 71 -18.21 -13.99 0.84
CA GLU A 71 -18.39 -12.85 -0.07
C GLU A 71 -18.06 -13.23 -1.53
N PRO A 72 -19.00 -13.10 -2.49
CA PRO A 72 -18.77 -13.50 -3.88
C PRO A 72 -17.63 -12.75 -4.56
N THR A 73 -17.41 -11.48 -4.23
CA THR A 73 -16.29 -10.69 -4.78
C THR A 73 -14.94 -11.22 -4.33
N CYS A 74 -14.85 -11.72 -3.09
CA CYS A 74 -13.65 -12.38 -2.58
C CYS A 74 -13.38 -13.71 -3.27
N GLN A 75 -14.41 -14.51 -3.52
CA GLN A 75 -14.24 -15.76 -4.28
C GLN A 75 -13.67 -15.51 -5.68
N ARG A 76 -14.15 -14.47 -6.38
CA ARG A 76 -13.61 -14.07 -7.69
C ARG A 76 -12.18 -13.57 -7.57
N ALA A 77 -11.90 -12.71 -6.60
CA ALA A 77 -10.55 -12.21 -6.34
C ALA A 77 -9.57 -13.37 -6.12
N ILE A 78 -9.95 -14.39 -5.35
CA ILE A 78 -9.15 -15.60 -5.14
C ILE A 78 -8.93 -16.34 -6.47
N ALA A 79 -9.99 -16.58 -7.24
CA ALA A 79 -9.89 -17.27 -8.53
C ALA A 79 -8.96 -16.55 -9.51
N ASP A 80 -8.95 -15.22 -9.50
CA ASP A 80 -8.10 -14.39 -10.35
C ASP A 80 -6.64 -14.35 -9.87
N LEU A 81 -6.41 -14.41 -8.55
CA LEU A 81 -5.06 -14.36 -7.95
C LEU A 81 -4.30 -15.69 -8.03
N VAL A 82 -5.00 -16.83 -7.92
CA VAL A 82 -4.40 -18.17 -7.99
C VAL A 82 -3.47 -18.37 -9.20
N PRO A 83 -3.89 -18.09 -10.45
CA PRO A 83 -3.02 -18.28 -11.61
C PRO A 83 -1.80 -17.34 -11.61
N MET A 84 -1.93 -16.12 -11.08
CA MET A 84 -0.78 -15.20 -10.96
C MET A 84 0.27 -15.74 -9.99
N TYR A 85 -0.17 -16.37 -8.90
CA TYR A 85 0.73 -16.93 -7.89
C TYR A 85 1.42 -18.20 -8.37
N SER A 86 0.72 -19.08 -9.11
CA SER A 86 1.33 -20.26 -9.70
C SER A 86 2.41 -19.92 -10.73
N GLU A 87 2.28 -18.80 -11.45
CA GLU A 87 3.33 -18.34 -12.37
C GLU A 87 4.56 -17.82 -11.59
N TYR A 88 4.37 -17.10 -10.48
CA TYR A 88 5.47 -16.47 -9.73
C TYR A 88 6.28 -17.41 -8.83
N ILE A 89 5.65 -18.41 -8.20
CA ILE A 89 6.40 -19.37 -7.35
C ILE A 89 7.25 -20.33 -8.20
N TRP A 90 6.77 -20.70 -9.38
CA TRP A 90 7.45 -21.71 -10.20
C TRP A 90 8.65 -21.12 -10.95
N THR A 91 8.65 -19.83 -11.26
CA THR A 91 9.83 -19.15 -11.80
C THR A 91 10.92 -18.91 -10.75
N SER A 92 10.54 -18.66 -9.49
CA SER A 92 11.49 -18.43 -8.39
C SER A 92 12.09 -19.70 -7.78
N SER A 93 11.51 -20.88 -8.02
CA SER A 93 12.00 -22.16 -7.49
C SER A 93 12.92 -22.94 -8.46
N GLY A 94 13.19 -22.40 -9.65
CA GLY A 94 13.95 -23.10 -10.70
C GLY A 94 15.32 -22.52 -11.09
N SER A 95 15.68 -21.29 -10.70
CA SER A 95 16.94 -20.69 -11.15
C SER A 95 17.99 -20.64 -10.04
N SER A 96 18.82 -21.67 -9.99
CA SER A 96 20.08 -21.69 -9.24
C SER A 96 21.20 -20.88 -9.91
N GLY A 97 20.87 -19.86 -10.71
CA GLY A 97 21.87 -19.06 -11.42
C GLY A 97 21.39 -17.65 -11.66
N ASP A 98 22.05 -16.68 -11.00
CA ASP A 98 22.40 -15.29 -11.39
C ASP A 98 21.42 -14.41 -12.21
N GLY A 99 20.20 -14.85 -12.50
CA GLY A 99 19.14 -14.10 -13.16
C GLY A 99 18.45 -13.20 -12.13
N SER A 100 19.00 -12.01 -11.98
CA SER A 100 18.52 -10.98 -11.04
C SER A 100 17.04 -10.63 -11.27
N ALA A 101 16.34 -10.16 -10.23
CA ALA A 101 14.98 -9.61 -10.32
C ALA A 101 14.76 -8.55 -11.43
N MET A 102 15.83 -8.04 -12.05
CA MET A 102 15.76 -7.22 -13.25
C MET A 102 15.29 -7.99 -14.50
N ASP A 103 15.60 -9.28 -14.67
CA ASP A 103 15.15 -10.06 -15.82
C ASP A 103 13.62 -10.26 -15.81
N ASP A 104 13.05 -10.53 -14.64
CA ASP A 104 11.58 -10.59 -14.46
C ASP A 104 10.91 -9.22 -14.61
N ALA A 105 11.59 -8.13 -14.21
CA ALA A 105 11.09 -6.78 -14.40
C ALA A 105 11.11 -6.35 -15.88
N LEU A 106 12.09 -6.79 -16.66
CA LEU A 106 12.18 -6.54 -18.11
C LEU A 106 11.04 -7.21 -18.89
N ASP A 107 10.49 -8.33 -18.40
CA ASP A 107 9.33 -9.02 -18.99
C ASP A 107 7.96 -8.50 -18.48
N PHE A 108 7.94 -7.35 -17.78
CA PHE A 108 6.68 -6.74 -17.34
C PHE A 108 5.96 -6.03 -18.49
N THR A 109 4.98 -6.71 -19.09
CA THR A 109 4.19 -6.19 -20.21
C THR A 109 2.92 -5.47 -19.76
N ASN A 110 2.38 -4.61 -20.61
CA ASN A 110 1.08 -3.96 -20.35
C ASN A 110 -0.06 -4.98 -20.19
N ALA A 111 0.01 -6.15 -20.84
CA ALA A 111 -0.98 -7.20 -20.68
C ALA A 111 -0.95 -7.82 -19.26
N LYS A 112 0.25 -8.02 -18.68
CA LYS A 112 0.41 -8.46 -17.29
C LYS A 112 -0.13 -7.41 -16.31
N ALA A 113 0.16 -6.13 -16.57
CA ALA A 113 -0.37 -5.02 -15.77
C ALA A 113 -1.91 -4.92 -15.88
N GLN A 114 -2.49 -5.09 -17.07
CA GLN A 114 -3.94 -5.15 -17.25
C GLN A 114 -4.57 -6.32 -16.49
N LYS A 115 -3.96 -7.51 -16.51
CA LYS A 115 -4.41 -8.68 -15.74
C LYS A 115 -4.43 -8.37 -14.25
N LEU A 116 -3.34 -7.80 -13.70
CA LEU A 116 -3.28 -7.32 -12.32
C LEU A 116 -4.42 -6.35 -12.00
N CYS A 117 -4.69 -5.41 -12.90
CA CYS A 117 -5.73 -4.41 -12.72
C CYS A 117 -7.15 -4.98 -12.78
N THR A 118 -7.39 -5.97 -13.66
CA THR A 118 -8.64 -6.71 -13.67
C THR A 118 -8.84 -7.48 -12.37
N THR A 119 -7.80 -8.11 -11.84
CA THR A 119 -7.85 -8.78 -10.54
C THR A 119 -8.17 -7.80 -9.41
N LEU A 120 -7.58 -6.61 -9.42
CA LEU A 120 -7.85 -5.56 -8.42
C LEU A 120 -9.32 -5.12 -8.42
N LEU A 121 -10.05 -5.22 -9.54
CA LEU A 121 -11.50 -4.94 -9.56
C LEU A 121 -12.29 -5.86 -8.63
N ASN A 122 -11.81 -7.08 -8.38
CA ASN A 122 -12.45 -8.02 -7.45
C ASN A 122 -11.83 -7.95 -6.04
N VAL A 123 -10.52 -7.70 -5.93
CA VAL A 123 -9.81 -7.60 -4.64
C VAL A 123 -10.28 -6.41 -3.83
N VAL A 124 -10.41 -5.22 -4.44
CA VAL A 124 -10.79 -4.00 -3.70
C VAL A 124 -12.17 -4.15 -3.06
N PRO A 125 -13.25 -4.54 -3.78
CA PRO A 125 -14.55 -4.74 -3.17
C PRO A 125 -14.57 -5.87 -2.12
N CYS A 126 -13.80 -6.95 -2.34
CA CYS A 126 -13.64 -8.01 -1.35
C CYS A 126 -13.08 -7.46 -0.04
N LEU A 127 -12.02 -6.66 -0.14
CA LEU A 127 -11.36 -6.07 1.01
C LEU A 127 -12.33 -5.13 1.76
N GLU A 128 -12.99 -4.23 1.04
CA GLU A 128 -13.91 -3.24 1.60
C GLU A 128 -15.16 -3.88 2.23
N LYS A 129 -15.72 -4.93 1.63
CA LYS A 129 -17.01 -5.48 2.04
C LYS A 129 -16.92 -6.64 3.04
N ALA A 130 -15.87 -7.44 2.96
CA ALA A 130 -15.76 -8.65 3.78
C ALA A 130 -14.59 -8.57 4.76
N ILE A 131 -13.38 -8.36 4.24
CA ILE A 131 -12.16 -8.51 5.02
C ILE A 131 -12.03 -7.41 6.09
N VAL A 132 -12.08 -6.14 5.67
CA VAL A 132 -11.91 -5.00 6.58
C VAL A 132 -13.00 -4.99 7.65
N PRO A 133 -14.31 -5.11 7.31
CA PRO A 133 -15.36 -5.17 8.33
C PRO A 133 -15.19 -6.35 9.29
N PHE A 134 -14.78 -7.52 8.79
CA PHE A 134 -14.53 -8.69 9.63
C PHE A 134 -13.37 -8.46 10.61
N VAL A 135 -12.23 -7.96 10.11
CA VAL A 135 -11.05 -7.67 10.93
C VAL A 135 -11.41 -6.65 12.02
N LEU A 136 -12.09 -5.56 11.66
CA LEU A 136 -12.48 -4.54 12.64
C LEU A 136 -13.50 -5.06 13.66
N LYS A 137 -14.47 -5.87 13.24
CA LYS A 137 -15.39 -6.52 14.16
C LYS A 137 -14.66 -7.42 15.15
N THR A 138 -13.69 -8.19 14.67
CA THR A 138 -12.89 -9.11 15.49
C THR A 138 -12.02 -8.34 16.50
N ILE A 139 -11.34 -7.29 16.04
CA ILE A 139 -10.53 -6.40 16.88
C ILE A 139 -11.41 -5.71 17.94
N ASN A 140 -12.59 -5.23 17.57
CA ASN A 140 -13.48 -4.51 18.47
C ASN A 140 -14.21 -5.43 19.47
N ALA A 141 -14.33 -6.73 19.18
CA ALA A 141 -15.02 -7.68 20.06
C ALA A 141 -14.32 -7.88 21.43
N GLY A 142 -13.00 -7.65 21.49
CA GLY A 142 -12.20 -7.90 22.70
C GLY A 142 -12.11 -6.74 23.70
N GLY A 143 -12.65 -5.56 23.40
CA GLY A 143 -12.58 -4.35 24.26
C GLY A 143 -11.16 -3.75 24.45
N CYS A 144 -10.11 -4.56 24.35
CA CYS A 144 -8.70 -4.18 24.49
C CYS A 144 -8.20 -3.23 23.40
N CYS A 145 -8.90 -3.19 22.26
CA CYS A 145 -8.52 -2.39 21.10
C CYS A 145 -9.29 -1.07 20.98
N THR A 146 -10.25 -0.78 21.86
CA THR A 146 -11.06 0.44 21.73
C THR A 146 -10.21 1.71 21.79
N ALA A 147 -9.22 1.76 22.70
CA ALA A 147 -8.28 2.89 22.77
C ALA A 147 -7.41 2.99 21.51
N ALA A 148 -6.88 1.86 21.02
CA ALA A 148 -6.09 1.81 19.78
C ALA A 148 -6.90 2.29 18.56
N LEU A 149 -8.15 1.83 18.42
CA LEU A 149 -9.02 2.24 17.32
C LEU A 149 -9.37 3.73 17.39
N SER A 150 -9.56 4.27 18.60
CA SER A 150 -9.76 5.71 18.82
C SER A 150 -8.52 6.53 18.46
N ASP A 151 -7.34 6.06 18.88
CA ASP A 151 -6.06 6.69 18.55
C ASP A 151 -5.83 6.66 17.03
N LEU A 152 -6.08 5.53 16.35
CA LEU A 152 -6.01 5.43 14.89
C LEU A 152 -6.96 6.41 14.21
N ALA A 153 -8.23 6.48 14.64
CA ALA A 153 -9.18 7.40 14.05
C ALA A 153 -8.76 8.87 14.21
N THR A 154 -8.10 9.19 15.33
CA THR A 154 -7.56 10.53 15.61
C THR A 154 -6.32 10.81 14.76
N ASP A 155 -5.40 9.86 14.68
CA ASP A 155 -4.14 9.97 13.96
C ASP A 155 -4.39 10.11 12.45
N PHE A 156 -5.32 9.32 11.88
CA PHE A 156 -5.64 9.36 10.45
C PHE A 156 -6.79 10.32 10.08
N GLY A 157 -7.52 10.85 11.05
CA GLY A 157 -8.63 11.79 10.85
C GLY A 157 -9.91 11.14 10.29
N ALA A 158 -9.93 9.81 10.18
CA ALA A 158 -11.05 9.04 9.69
C ALA A 158 -11.05 7.64 10.32
N PRO A 159 -12.21 6.95 10.35
CA PRO A 159 -12.27 5.54 10.72
C PRO A 159 -11.32 4.68 9.85
N ILE A 160 -10.70 3.68 10.46
CA ILE A 160 -9.68 2.85 9.82
C ILE A 160 -10.19 2.10 8.58
N ASP A 161 -11.47 1.71 8.52
CA ASP A 161 -12.10 1.15 7.33
C ASP A 161 -12.09 2.13 6.16
N VAL A 162 -12.40 3.40 6.43
CA VAL A 162 -12.36 4.47 5.43
C VAL A 162 -10.93 4.72 4.96
N VAL A 163 -9.96 4.72 5.89
CA VAL A 163 -8.53 4.91 5.57
C VAL A 163 -8.01 3.79 4.67
N VAL A 164 -8.24 2.52 5.05
CA VAL A 164 -7.80 1.35 4.27
C VAL A 164 -8.47 1.34 2.91
N ALA A 165 -9.79 1.54 2.84
CA ALA A 165 -10.52 1.61 1.58
C ALA A 165 -9.99 2.73 0.66
N THR A 166 -9.70 3.89 1.23
CA THR A 166 -9.15 5.03 0.48
C THR A 166 -7.76 4.71 -0.06
N LEU A 167 -6.86 4.18 0.78
CA LEU A 167 -5.51 3.81 0.36
C LEU A 167 -5.51 2.76 -0.75
N VAL A 168 -6.31 1.71 -0.60
CA VAL A 168 -6.42 0.63 -1.58
C VAL A 168 -6.96 1.17 -2.90
N ARG A 169 -7.94 2.08 -2.85
CA ARG A 169 -8.49 2.74 -4.03
C ARG A 169 -7.47 3.66 -4.70
N ASP A 170 -6.71 4.42 -3.93
CA ASP A 170 -5.69 5.33 -4.44
C ASP A 170 -4.51 4.56 -5.05
N LEU A 171 -4.06 3.47 -4.41
CA LEU A 171 -3.09 2.53 -5.00
C LEU A 171 -3.63 1.90 -6.28
N GLY A 172 -4.90 1.50 -6.29
CA GLY A 172 -5.58 1.04 -7.50
C GLY A 172 -5.55 2.10 -8.60
N ASN A 173 -5.77 3.37 -8.28
CA ASN A 173 -5.63 4.46 -9.25
C ASN A 173 -4.19 4.63 -9.74
N VAL A 174 -3.19 4.55 -8.85
CA VAL A 174 -1.77 4.66 -9.24
C VAL A 174 -1.39 3.58 -10.24
N LEU A 175 -1.76 2.32 -9.96
CA LEU A 175 -1.34 1.19 -10.78
C LEU A 175 -2.20 1.02 -12.03
N CYS A 176 -3.51 1.24 -11.91
CA CYS A 176 -4.48 0.76 -12.89
C CYS A 176 -5.19 1.86 -13.67
N SER A 177 -4.88 3.12 -13.41
CA SER A 177 -5.26 4.17 -14.35
C SER A 177 -4.57 3.92 -15.69
N THR A 178 -5.18 4.41 -16.76
CA THR A 178 -4.62 4.25 -18.10
C THR A 178 -4.23 5.58 -18.68
N GLN A 179 -3.04 5.61 -19.26
CA GLN A 179 -2.50 6.73 -20.01
C GLN A 179 -2.78 6.53 -21.50
N SER A 180 -3.20 7.61 -22.17
CA SER A 180 -3.42 7.63 -23.62
C SER A 180 -2.92 8.93 -24.27
N PRO A 181 -2.10 8.89 -25.32
CA PRO A 181 -1.51 7.68 -25.89
C PRO A 181 -0.45 7.06 -24.96
N GLY A 182 -0.24 5.75 -25.09
CA GLY A 182 0.90 5.06 -24.49
C GLY A 182 2.22 5.38 -25.17
N PHE A 183 3.29 4.67 -24.78
CA PHE A 183 4.61 4.86 -25.38
C PHE A 183 4.58 4.63 -26.89
N PHE A 184 5.46 5.33 -27.61
CA PHE A 184 5.53 5.27 -29.09
C PHE A 184 4.22 5.63 -29.79
N ASN A 185 3.37 6.44 -29.14
CA ASN A 185 2.01 6.78 -29.60
C ASN A 185 1.11 5.54 -29.82
N GLN A 186 1.37 4.44 -29.11
CA GLN A 186 0.60 3.20 -29.25
C GLN A 186 -0.47 3.08 -28.16
N GLY A 187 -1.73 3.03 -28.59
CA GLY A 187 -2.88 2.62 -27.79
C GLY A 187 -2.98 3.25 -26.40
N ASN A 188 -3.65 2.54 -25.48
CA ASN A 188 -3.70 2.88 -24.06
C ASN A 188 -2.81 1.92 -23.28
N GLN A 189 -2.10 2.45 -22.28
CA GLN A 189 -1.28 1.63 -21.38
C GLN A 189 -1.65 1.91 -19.94
N THR A 190 -1.50 0.90 -19.08
CA THR A 190 -1.69 1.07 -17.64
C THR A 190 -0.54 1.86 -17.03
N CYS A 191 -0.84 2.55 -15.94
CA CYS A 191 0.16 3.34 -15.23
C CYS A 191 1.21 2.47 -14.54
N ALA A 192 0.85 1.28 -14.05
CA ALA A 192 1.82 0.30 -13.56
C ALA A 192 2.87 -0.02 -14.63
N TYR A 193 2.44 -0.30 -15.87
CA TYR A 193 3.37 -0.53 -16.98
C TYR A 193 4.19 0.72 -17.32
N ALA A 194 3.54 1.89 -17.42
CA ALA A 194 4.23 3.13 -17.73
C ALA A 194 5.33 3.46 -16.70
N LEU A 195 5.01 3.34 -15.41
CA LEU A 195 5.94 3.61 -14.31
C LEU A 195 7.08 2.59 -14.28
N ALA A 196 6.78 1.29 -14.41
CA ALA A 196 7.81 0.25 -14.44
C ALA A 196 8.80 0.47 -15.60
N GLN A 197 8.29 0.70 -16.80
CA GLN A 197 9.14 0.96 -17.97
C GLN A 197 9.92 2.27 -17.86
N SER A 198 9.35 3.30 -17.21
CA SER A 198 10.06 4.56 -16.94
C SER A 198 11.25 4.31 -16.00
N VAL A 199 11.07 3.51 -14.94
CA VAL A 199 12.17 3.16 -14.01
C VAL A 199 13.23 2.31 -14.71
N LEU A 200 12.83 1.32 -15.51
CA LEU A 200 13.76 0.45 -16.26
C LEU A 200 14.58 1.22 -17.31
N HIS A 201 13.99 2.25 -17.91
CA HIS A 201 14.65 3.12 -18.89
C HIS A 201 15.01 4.49 -18.30
N ALA A 202 15.21 4.55 -16.98
CA ALA A 202 15.66 5.75 -16.31
C ALA A 202 17.02 6.18 -16.88
N ALA A 203 17.18 7.49 -17.07
CA ALA A 203 18.44 8.06 -17.56
C ALA A 203 19.53 8.08 -16.48
N VAL A 204 19.16 7.73 -15.24
CA VAL A 204 20.05 7.64 -14.07
C VAL A 204 19.91 6.27 -13.39
N PRO A 205 20.94 5.79 -12.68
CA PRO A 205 20.84 4.54 -11.91
C PRO A 205 19.70 4.60 -10.88
N VAL A 206 19.05 3.46 -10.62
CA VAL A 206 17.87 3.37 -9.73
C VAL A 206 18.12 3.97 -8.34
N GLY A 207 19.30 3.74 -7.74
CA GLY A 207 19.63 4.34 -6.44
C GLY A 207 19.61 5.88 -6.47
N ARG A 208 20.11 6.48 -7.56
CA ARG A 208 20.03 7.93 -7.78
C ARG A 208 18.64 8.41 -8.17
N LEU A 209 17.85 7.57 -8.85
CA LEU A 209 16.45 7.89 -9.15
C LEU A 209 15.65 8.04 -7.84
N VAL A 210 15.78 7.07 -6.93
CA VAL A 210 15.13 7.09 -5.62
C VAL A 210 15.56 8.33 -4.83
N GLU A 211 16.87 8.59 -4.75
CA GLU A 211 17.40 9.77 -4.07
C GLU A 211 16.87 11.07 -4.69
N ALA A 212 16.86 11.17 -6.03
CA ALA A 212 16.39 12.37 -6.72
C ALA A 212 14.89 12.61 -6.51
N VAL A 213 14.06 11.57 -6.53
CA VAL A 213 12.61 11.67 -6.24
C VAL A 213 12.39 12.06 -4.78
N ALA A 214 13.20 11.54 -3.87
CA ALA A 214 13.15 11.84 -2.44
C ALA A 214 13.68 13.24 -2.09
N GLN A 215 14.34 13.94 -3.01
CA GLN A 215 14.84 15.31 -2.84
C GLN A 215 14.24 16.26 -3.89
N LEU A 216 13.13 15.88 -4.52
CA LEU A 216 12.52 16.62 -5.63
C LEU A 216 11.58 17.71 -5.10
N PRO A 217 11.90 19.00 -5.26
CA PRO A 217 10.98 20.07 -4.87
C PRO A 217 9.68 20.01 -5.67
N THR A 218 8.55 20.36 -5.04
CA THR A 218 7.23 20.38 -5.70
C THR A 218 7.23 21.25 -6.96
N SER A 219 7.91 22.41 -6.94
CA SER A 219 8.00 23.33 -8.08
C SER A 219 8.77 22.76 -9.29
N GLU A 220 9.63 21.78 -9.07
CA GLU A 220 10.49 21.18 -10.10
C GLU A 220 9.94 19.83 -10.58
N ALA A 221 8.90 19.30 -9.92
CA ALA A 221 8.35 17.98 -10.20
C ALA A 221 7.78 17.84 -11.63
N CYS A 222 7.11 18.88 -12.15
CA CYS A 222 6.64 18.85 -13.55
C CYS A 222 7.80 18.74 -14.55
N LYS A 223 8.95 19.39 -14.28
CA LYS A 223 10.12 19.30 -15.16
C LYS A 223 10.73 17.91 -15.12
N ALA A 224 10.92 17.38 -13.90
CA ALA A 224 11.57 16.10 -13.66
C ALA A 224 10.74 14.89 -14.12
N LEU A 225 9.43 14.90 -13.86
CA LEU A 225 8.57 13.71 -14.01
C LEU A 225 7.68 13.74 -15.27
N VAL A 226 7.44 14.92 -15.86
CA VAL A 226 6.53 15.09 -17.01
C VAL A 226 7.25 15.63 -18.24
N ALA A 227 7.96 16.76 -18.11
CA ALA A 227 8.52 17.47 -19.26
C ALA A 227 9.86 16.88 -19.78
N ASN A 228 10.41 15.87 -19.10
CA ASN A 228 11.74 15.34 -19.36
C ASN A 228 12.85 16.40 -19.39
N ALA A 229 12.73 17.43 -18.55
CA ALA A 229 13.62 18.58 -18.59
C ALA A 229 14.64 18.50 -17.44
N PRO A 230 15.83 19.14 -17.60
CA PRO A 230 16.70 19.41 -16.47
C PRO A 230 15.94 20.15 -15.38
N PHE A 231 16.21 19.80 -14.13
CA PHE A 231 15.50 20.31 -12.96
C PHE A 231 16.49 20.56 -11.82
N GLN A 232 16.05 21.29 -10.80
CA GLN A 232 16.87 21.57 -9.63
C GLN A 232 16.41 20.73 -8.43
N MET A 233 17.35 20.06 -7.77
CA MET A 233 17.09 19.46 -6.46
C MET A 233 17.14 20.53 -5.36
N THR A 234 16.68 20.17 -4.17
CA THR A 234 16.70 21.04 -2.97
C THR A 234 18.08 21.63 -2.63
N GLN A 235 19.17 20.97 -3.05
CA GLN A 235 20.55 21.44 -2.91
C GLN A 235 21.01 22.43 -4.01
N TRP A 236 20.12 22.96 -4.85
CA TRP A 236 20.45 23.80 -6.02
C TRP A 236 21.34 23.11 -7.06
N ARG A 237 21.46 21.77 -6.98
CA ARG A 237 22.18 20.98 -7.96
C ARG A 237 21.27 20.72 -9.15
N ALA A 238 21.67 21.21 -10.31
CA ALA A 238 21.01 20.89 -11.56
C ALA A 238 21.21 19.40 -11.87
N MET A 239 20.12 18.71 -12.15
CA MET A 239 20.09 17.32 -12.56
C MET A 239 19.73 17.22 -14.04
N THR A 240 20.32 16.23 -14.70
CA THR A 240 19.84 15.77 -16.01
C THR A 240 18.43 15.21 -15.88
N PRO A 241 17.68 15.08 -16.98
CA PRO A 241 16.38 14.41 -16.95
C PRO A 241 16.46 13.03 -16.28
N LEU A 242 15.43 12.67 -15.51
CA LEU A 242 15.38 11.39 -14.78
C LEU A 242 15.10 10.19 -15.69
N PHE A 243 14.41 10.43 -16.80
CA PHE A 243 13.86 9.40 -17.67
C PHE A 243 14.35 9.59 -19.10
N THR A 244 14.29 8.53 -19.89
CA THR A 244 14.65 8.56 -21.31
C THR A 244 13.38 8.57 -22.15
N ALA A 245 13.20 9.57 -23.02
CA ALA A 245 12.07 9.56 -23.95
C ALA A 245 12.13 8.33 -24.89
N PRO A 246 11.00 7.67 -25.19
CA PRO A 246 9.63 8.05 -24.84
C PRO A 246 9.12 7.51 -23.49
N TYR A 247 9.96 6.85 -22.69
CA TYR A 247 9.60 6.18 -21.43
C TYR A 247 9.46 7.16 -20.26
N LEU A 248 8.45 8.01 -20.33
CA LEU A 248 8.13 9.01 -19.33
C LEU A 248 6.87 8.61 -18.54
N PRO A 249 6.86 8.80 -17.20
CA PRO A 249 5.65 8.59 -16.40
C PRO A 249 4.46 9.43 -16.87
N SER A 250 4.70 10.65 -17.37
CA SER A 250 3.68 11.55 -17.93
C SER A 250 2.43 11.66 -17.04
N THR A 251 1.22 11.44 -17.55
CA THR A 251 -0.03 11.54 -16.79
C THR A 251 -0.16 10.55 -15.64
N CYS A 252 0.63 9.47 -15.62
CA CYS A 252 0.62 8.50 -14.52
C CYS A 252 1.21 9.03 -13.21
N VAL A 253 1.82 10.22 -13.23
CA VAL A 253 2.22 10.91 -11.98
C VAL A 253 1.02 11.55 -11.26
N GLN A 254 -0.08 11.82 -11.95
CA GLN A 254 -1.27 12.43 -11.34
C GLN A 254 -1.86 11.59 -10.19
N PRO A 255 -2.11 10.27 -10.34
CA PRO A 255 -2.61 9.47 -9.23
C PRO A 255 -1.57 9.29 -8.12
N ILE A 256 -0.26 9.33 -8.43
CA ILE A 256 0.81 9.31 -7.42
C ILE A 256 0.76 10.60 -6.59
N ASP A 257 0.70 11.75 -7.26
CA ASP A 257 0.57 13.05 -6.61
C ASP A 257 -0.68 13.14 -5.75
N ALA A 258 -1.81 12.61 -6.24
CA ALA A 258 -3.05 12.53 -5.48
C ALA A 258 -2.92 11.66 -4.22
N LEU A 259 -2.27 10.49 -4.32
CA LEU A 259 -1.99 9.61 -3.18
C LEU A 259 -1.09 10.30 -2.15
N ILE A 260 0.05 10.85 -2.58
CA ILE A 260 0.99 11.54 -1.69
C ILE A 260 0.31 12.74 -1.02
N SER A 261 -0.43 13.55 -1.80
CA SER A 261 -1.20 14.68 -1.26
C SER A 261 -2.32 14.24 -0.30
N GLY A 262 -2.89 13.06 -0.52
CA GLY A 262 -3.88 12.44 0.37
C GLY A 262 -3.26 12.06 1.72
N VAL A 263 -2.16 11.32 1.68
CA VAL A 263 -1.38 10.93 2.87
C VAL A 263 -0.88 12.16 3.62
N ALA A 264 -0.39 13.17 2.90
CA ALA A 264 0.09 14.41 3.48
C ALA A 264 -0.95 15.08 4.39
N ARG A 265 -2.26 14.93 4.09
CA ARG A 265 -3.35 15.54 4.87
C ARG A 265 -3.72 14.79 6.15
N TRP A 266 -3.11 13.64 6.43
CA TRP A 266 -3.41 12.91 7.66
C TRP A 266 -2.95 13.69 8.91
N PRO A 267 -3.75 13.74 9.98
CA PRO A 267 -3.41 14.48 11.20
C PRO A 267 -2.06 14.12 11.82
N TRP A 268 -1.70 12.84 11.87
CA TRP A 268 -0.42 12.40 12.43
C TRP A 268 0.77 12.86 11.59
N ILE A 269 0.62 12.96 10.27
CA ILE A 269 1.63 13.54 9.39
C ILE A 269 1.78 15.04 9.68
N GLN A 270 0.65 15.74 9.80
CA GLN A 270 0.61 17.19 10.05
C GLN A 270 1.21 17.58 11.41
N THR A 271 1.22 16.65 12.37
CA THR A 271 1.71 16.89 13.74
C THR A 271 3.14 16.38 13.98
N THR A 272 3.76 15.77 12.97
CA THR A 272 5.14 15.26 13.03
C THR A 272 6.05 15.99 12.04
N ASP A 273 7.36 15.74 12.14
CA ASP A 273 8.34 16.29 11.20
C ASP A 273 8.15 15.75 9.76
N MET A 274 7.33 14.71 9.56
CA MET A 274 6.93 14.25 8.22
C MET A 274 6.14 15.30 7.44
N SER A 275 5.43 16.20 8.12
CA SER A 275 4.81 17.36 7.48
C SER A 275 5.83 18.17 6.68
N LYS A 276 7.09 18.27 7.15
CA LYS A 276 8.15 19.00 6.45
C LYS A 276 8.54 18.30 5.16
N MET A 277 8.68 16.98 5.18
CA MET A 277 8.99 16.17 3.99
C MET A 277 7.91 16.26 2.90
N LEU A 278 6.65 16.45 3.28
CA LEU A 278 5.52 16.48 2.33
C LEU A 278 5.03 17.89 2.00
N SER A 279 5.55 18.91 2.69
CA SER A 279 5.21 20.31 2.44
C SER A 279 5.91 20.84 1.20
N ALA A 280 5.25 21.71 0.44
CA ALA A 280 5.82 22.30 -0.78
C ALA A 280 7.01 23.26 -0.56
N SER A 281 7.30 23.66 0.68
CA SER A 281 8.26 24.75 1.00
C SER A 281 9.23 24.45 2.13
N SER A 282 9.16 23.28 2.75
CA SER A 282 10.12 22.85 3.76
C SER A 282 10.59 21.43 3.49
N CYS A 283 11.62 20.97 4.19
CA CYS A 283 12.12 19.61 4.02
C CYS A 283 12.65 19.08 5.35
N LEU A 284 12.79 17.77 5.40
CA LEU A 284 13.42 17.10 6.53
C LEU A 284 14.93 17.04 6.28
N SER A 285 15.71 17.76 7.09
CA SER A 285 17.17 17.72 7.03
C SER A 285 17.66 16.33 7.44
N ASN A 286 18.59 15.77 6.66
CA ASN A 286 19.28 14.55 7.06
C ASN A 286 20.22 14.89 8.25
N PRO A 287 20.09 14.22 9.40
CA PRO A 287 20.95 14.48 10.56
C PRO A 287 22.42 14.13 10.32
N GLU A 288 22.71 13.21 9.40
CA GLU A 288 24.08 12.79 9.06
C GLU A 288 24.72 13.69 8.00
N GLU A 289 23.92 14.25 7.10
CA GLU A 289 24.36 15.17 6.06
C GLU A 289 23.46 16.40 6.01
N ALA A 290 23.84 17.48 6.71
CA ALA A 290 23.05 18.71 6.79
C ALA A 290 22.71 19.36 5.43
N SER A 291 23.42 18.99 4.36
CA SER A 291 23.11 19.40 2.99
C SER A 291 21.94 18.62 2.38
N GLN A 292 21.67 17.37 2.78
CA GLN A 292 20.58 16.57 2.22
C GLN A 292 19.24 16.94 2.84
N CYS A 293 18.26 17.11 1.97
CA CYS A 293 16.97 17.71 2.29
C CYS A 293 15.88 16.83 1.65
N LEU A 294 15.30 15.97 2.49
CA LEU A 294 14.29 14.99 2.09
C LEU A 294 12.94 15.68 1.91
N HIS A 295 12.42 15.59 0.69
CA HIS A 295 11.21 16.23 0.22
C HIS A 295 10.54 15.36 -0.85
N LEU A 296 9.28 15.00 -0.65
CA LEU A 296 8.45 14.39 -1.69
C LEU A 296 7.54 15.43 -2.31
N ALA A 297 7.64 15.57 -3.63
CA ALA A 297 6.74 16.43 -4.39
C ALA A 297 5.28 16.03 -4.20
N SER A 298 4.46 17.00 -3.80
CA SER A 298 3.02 16.84 -3.60
C SER A 298 2.25 18.08 -4.07
N GLY A 299 1.05 17.89 -4.60
CA GLY A 299 0.16 18.93 -5.12
C GLY A 299 0.63 19.56 -6.43
N PHE A 300 1.59 18.97 -7.14
CA PHE A 300 2.16 19.57 -8.36
C PHE A 300 1.37 19.20 -9.62
N ALA A 301 0.66 18.07 -9.62
CA ALA A 301 0.20 17.47 -10.85
C ALA A 301 -0.83 18.32 -11.61
N SER A 302 -1.63 19.12 -10.91
CA SER A 302 -2.60 20.05 -11.50
C SER A 302 -1.96 21.24 -12.21
N THR A 303 -0.68 21.51 -11.94
CA THR A 303 0.08 22.62 -12.53
C THR A 303 0.89 22.20 -13.76
N CYS A 304 1.05 20.90 -13.98
CA CYS A 304 1.81 20.40 -15.12
C CYS A 304 0.97 20.45 -16.41
N THR A 305 1.67 20.65 -17.54
CA THR A 305 1.09 20.45 -18.87
C THR A 305 1.41 19.04 -19.34
N TYR A 306 0.38 18.28 -19.70
CA TYR A 306 0.52 16.90 -20.19
C TYR A 306 0.25 16.82 -21.68
N THR A 307 1.01 15.97 -22.37
CA THR A 307 0.78 15.60 -23.77
C THR A 307 -0.09 14.36 -23.90
N THR A 308 -0.33 13.66 -22.79
CA THR A 308 -1.21 12.48 -22.69
C THR A 308 -2.42 12.79 -21.82
N SER A 309 -3.42 11.93 -21.88
CA SER A 309 -4.63 11.93 -21.07
C SER A 309 -4.59 10.79 -20.06
N LEU A 310 -5.37 10.92 -18.99
CA LEU A 310 -5.52 9.90 -17.94
C LEU A 310 -6.98 9.47 -17.84
N GLN A 311 -7.21 8.17 -17.81
CA GLN A 311 -8.48 7.58 -17.39
C GLN A 311 -8.27 6.85 -16.06
N LEU A 312 -8.91 7.36 -15.00
CA LEU A 312 -8.77 6.85 -13.64
C LEU A 312 -9.40 5.46 -13.48
N PHE A 313 -8.72 4.59 -12.74
CA PHE A 313 -9.20 3.23 -12.45
C PHE A 313 -10.53 3.21 -11.69
N THR A 314 -10.74 4.13 -10.74
CA THR A 314 -11.96 4.18 -9.92
C THR A 314 -13.25 4.31 -10.71
N GLN A 315 -13.21 4.84 -11.93
CA GLN A 315 -14.37 4.84 -12.82
C GLN A 315 -14.81 3.43 -13.22
N ALA A 316 -13.89 2.45 -13.21
CA ALA A 316 -14.16 1.04 -13.51
C ALA A 316 -14.69 0.25 -12.30
N LEU A 317 -14.56 0.76 -11.07
CA LEU A 317 -15.08 0.12 -9.85
C LEU A 317 -16.58 0.42 -9.60
N ALA A 318 -17.23 1.21 -10.47
CA ALA A 318 -18.67 1.39 -10.42
C ALA A 318 -19.39 0.02 -10.55
N PRO A 319 -20.50 -0.22 -9.82
CA PRO A 319 -21.09 -1.54 -9.69
C PRO A 319 -21.53 -2.10 -11.04
N THR A 320 -20.75 -3.02 -11.58
CA THR A 320 -21.09 -3.81 -12.75
C THR A 320 -21.70 -5.14 -12.29
N LYS A 321 -22.91 -5.44 -12.77
CA LYS A 321 -23.56 -6.73 -12.54
C LYS A 321 -22.78 -7.81 -13.28
N SER A 322 -22.27 -8.81 -12.57
CA SER A 322 -21.91 -10.09 -13.21
C SER A 322 -21.87 -11.26 -12.22
N SER A 323 -22.03 -12.45 -12.78
CA SER A 323 -22.31 -13.79 -12.28
C SER A 323 -21.10 -14.54 -11.71
N SER A 324 -21.34 -15.71 -11.08
CA SER A 324 -20.36 -16.49 -10.32
C SER A 324 -20.08 -17.87 -10.92
N SER A 325 -18.83 -18.34 -10.75
CA SER A 325 -18.43 -19.75 -10.69
C SER A 325 -17.09 -19.83 -9.95
N GLY A 326 -16.96 -20.70 -8.95
CA GLY A 326 -15.84 -20.70 -8.00
C GLY A 326 -14.82 -21.84 -8.15
N SER A 327 -13.73 -21.76 -7.39
CA SER A 327 -12.99 -22.86 -6.74
C SER A 327 -11.85 -22.29 -5.86
N THR A 328 -11.46 -23.05 -4.84
CA THR A 328 -10.68 -22.68 -3.64
C THR A 328 -9.18 -22.96 -3.70
N THR A 329 -8.37 -22.01 -3.24
CA THR A 329 -7.15 -22.19 -2.40
C THR A 329 -6.80 -20.84 -1.77
N VAL A 330 -6.76 -20.75 -0.43
CA VAL A 330 -6.66 -19.48 0.31
C VAL A 330 -5.61 -19.62 1.42
N SER A 331 -4.44 -18.99 1.21
CA SER A 331 -3.45 -18.77 2.29
C SER A 331 -2.47 -17.63 1.94
N SER A 332 -2.26 -17.33 0.66
CA SER A 332 -1.24 -16.38 0.19
C SER A 332 -1.67 -14.91 0.10
N VAL A 333 -2.97 -14.61 0.19
CA VAL A 333 -3.54 -13.28 -0.15
C VAL A 333 -3.27 -12.22 0.93
N ALA A 334 -3.28 -12.62 2.21
CA ALA A 334 -3.01 -11.70 3.32
C ALA A 334 -1.53 -11.25 3.35
N LEU A 335 -0.60 -12.14 3.00
CA LEU A 335 0.83 -11.86 2.96
C LEU A 335 1.20 -10.87 1.85
N ILE A 336 0.56 -10.97 0.68
CA ILE A 336 0.84 -10.09 -0.48
C ILE A 336 0.43 -8.64 -0.20
N ILE A 337 -0.75 -8.42 0.39
CA ILE A 337 -1.23 -7.07 0.73
C ILE A 337 -0.33 -6.44 1.80
N LEU A 338 0.12 -7.22 2.79
CA LEU A 338 1.08 -6.78 3.80
C LEU A 338 2.45 -6.43 3.20
N SER A 339 2.98 -7.24 2.27
CA SER A 339 4.26 -6.94 1.61
C SER A 339 4.20 -5.74 0.66
N ILE A 340 3.07 -5.49 -0.01
CA ILE A 340 2.89 -4.30 -0.86
C ILE A 340 2.78 -3.03 0.00
N LEU A 341 2.08 -3.10 1.13
CA LEU A 341 2.04 -1.98 2.08
C LEU A 341 3.41 -1.74 2.74
N TYR A 342 4.20 -2.79 2.98
CA TYR A 342 5.53 -2.73 3.58
C TYR A 342 6.64 -2.21 2.64
N PHE A 343 6.54 -2.45 1.32
CA PHE A 343 7.53 -1.93 0.36
C PHE A 343 7.34 -0.44 0.02
N TYR A 344 6.17 0.13 0.36
CA TYR A 344 5.79 1.49 -0.02
C TYR A 344 5.53 2.43 1.18
N LEU A 345 5.64 1.92 2.43
CA LEU A 345 5.65 2.68 3.68
C LEU A 345 7.00 2.49 4.37
#